data_AF-A0A5C9EHP4-F1
#
_entry.id   AF-A0A5C9EHP4-F1
#
_cell.length_a   1.000
_cell.length_b   1.000
_cell.length_c   1.000
_cell.angle_alpha   90.00
_cell.angle_beta   90.00
_cell.angle_gamma   90.00
#
_symmetry.space_group_name_H-M   'P 1'
#
loop_
_entity.id
_entity.type
_entity.pdbx_description
1 polymer ?
#
loop_
_entity_poly.entity_id
_entity_poly.type
_entity_poly.pdbx_seq_one_letter_code
_entity_poly.pdbx_strand_id
1 'polypeptide(L)'
;MMSENGNVRMKLLKIMYIYTIIVPLLFGLGIILLPELMISMFGWPDQDPITFGITGSVYIAFGILAIFGLRDLIKFLPILLLQLFYKIIWFIGVIIPLLIIGEFPSYAILIVVIFLTYIIGDLIAIPFKLVFSISTQDE
;
A
#
# COMPACT_ATOMS: atom_id res chain seq x y z
N MET A 1 20.10 22.08 -10.72
CA MET A 1 19.52 21.29 -11.83
C MET A 1 19.42 19.84 -11.35
N MET A 2 18.20 19.29 -11.16
CA MET A 2 18.07 17.87 -10.77
C MET A 2 18.56 16.99 -11.91
N SER A 3 19.32 15.94 -11.59
CA SER A 3 19.74 14.95 -12.57
C SER A 3 18.51 14.27 -13.19
N GLU A 4 18.63 13.78 -14.43
CA GLU A 4 17.56 13.09 -15.15
C GLU A 4 16.94 11.96 -14.30
N ASN A 5 17.78 11.21 -13.58
CA ASN A 5 17.39 10.19 -12.62
C ASN A 5 16.53 10.75 -11.46
N GLY A 6 16.81 11.96 -10.99
CA GLY A 6 16.01 12.64 -9.98
C GLY A 6 14.61 12.99 -10.47
N ASN A 7 14.48 13.45 -11.72
CA ASN A 7 13.18 13.77 -12.33
C ASN A 7 12.32 12.52 -12.54
N VAL A 8 12.92 11.40 -12.96
CA VAL A 8 12.20 10.12 -13.12
C VAL A 8 11.70 9.63 -11.76
N ARG A 9 12.53 9.62 -10.71
CA ARG A 9 12.11 9.20 -9.38
C ARG A 9 10.97 10.04 -8.82
N MET A 10 10.96 11.36 -9.05
CA MET A 10 9.85 12.20 -8.58
C MET A 10 8.54 11.91 -9.31
N LYS A 11 8.59 11.57 -10.60
CA LYS A 11 7.41 11.08 -11.33
C LYS A 11 6.92 9.76 -10.74
N LEU A 12 7.82 8.83 -10.42
CA LEU A 12 7.47 7.55 -9.80
C LEU A 12 6.85 7.72 -8.41
N LEU A 13 7.39 8.61 -7.56
CA LEU A 13 6.78 8.93 -6.28
C LEU A 13 5.37 9.48 -6.45
N LYS A 14 5.16 10.42 -7.39
CA LYS A 14 3.81 10.94 -7.69
C LYS A 14 2.86 9.81 -8.10
N ILE A 15 3.31 8.90 -8.96
CA ILE A 15 2.53 7.73 -9.38
C ILE A 15 2.16 6.86 -8.17
N MET A 16 3.13 6.57 -7.29
CA MET A 16 2.88 5.76 -6.10
C MET A 16 1.91 6.43 -5.10
N TYR A 17 1.98 7.75 -4.92
CA TYR A 17 0.98 8.47 -4.14
C TYR A 17 -0.41 8.40 -4.78
N ILE A 18 -0.53 8.65 -6.09
CA ILE A 18 -1.83 8.54 -6.79
C ILE A 18 -2.39 7.12 -6.66
N TYR A 19 -1.54 6.12 -6.81
CA TYR A 19 -1.93 4.73 -6.68
C TYR A 19 -2.43 4.42 -5.26
N THR A 20 -1.71 4.91 -4.24
CA THR A 20 -2.07 4.83 -2.81
C THR A 20 -3.33 5.64 -2.46
N ILE A 21 -3.66 6.68 -3.22
CA ILE A 21 -4.93 7.39 -3.07
C ILE A 21 -6.05 6.52 -3.63
N ILE A 22 -5.95 6.10 -4.89
CA ILE A 22 -7.07 5.49 -5.61
C ILE A 22 -7.42 4.11 -5.05
N VAL A 23 -6.44 3.19 -4.97
CA VAL A 23 -6.76 1.78 -4.68
C VAL A 23 -7.24 1.59 -3.23
N PRO A 24 -6.51 2.02 -2.20
CA PRO A 24 -6.94 1.89 -0.81
C PRO A 24 -8.24 2.66 -0.54
N LEU A 25 -8.42 3.86 -1.10
CA LEU A 25 -9.65 4.62 -0.86
C LEU A 25 -10.87 3.93 -1.46
N LEU A 26 -10.78 3.40 -2.69
CA LEU A 26 -11.87 2.64 -3.31
C LEU A 26 -12.17 1.35 -2.55
N PHE A 27 -11.14 0.56 -2.21
CA PHE A 27 -11.32 -0.66 -1.43
C PHE A 27 -11.89 -0.36 -0.04
N GLY A 28 -11.37 0.65 0.65
CA GLY A 28 -11.80 1.00 1.99
C GLY A 28 -13.23 1.54 2.04
N LEU A 29 -13.61 2.41 1.10
CA LEU A 29 -14.99 2.87 0.96
C LEU A 29 -15.93 1.72 0.59
N GLY A 30 -15.52 0.83 -0.31
CA GLY A 30 -16.27 -0.37 -0.66
C GLY A 30 -16.51 -1.26 0.56
N ILE A 31 -15.48 -1.51 1.37
CA ILE A 31 -15.56 -2.32 2.58
C ILE A 31 -16.52 -1.71 3.61
N ILE A 32 -16.44 -0.40 3.86
CA ILE A 32 -17.27 0.25 4.89
C ILE A 32 -18.72 0.44 4.43
N LEU A 33 -18.92 0.90 3.19
CA LEU A 33 -20.26 1.31 2.72
C LEU A 33 -21.02 0.17 2.06
N LEU A 34 -20.31 -0.78 1.43
CA LEU A 34 -20.88 -1.83 0.59
C LEU A 34 -20.20 -3.21 0.86
N PRO A 35 -20.12 -3.69 2.12
CA PRO A 35 -19.35 -4.88 2.47
C PRO A 35 -19.83 -6.14 1.73
N GLU A 36 -21.14 -6.36 1.62
CA GLU A 36 -21.72 -7.52 0.92
C GLU A 36 -21.39 -7.53 -0.57
N LEU A 37 -21.38 -6.35 -1.20
CA LEU A 37 -20.97 -6.21 -2.60
C LEU A 37 -19.48 -6.55 -2.77
N MET A 38 -18.62 -6.09 -1.86
CA MET A 38 -17.19 -6.42 -1.91
C MET A 38 -16.95 -7.92 -1.73
N ILE A 39 -17.60 -8.54 -0.74
CA ILE A 39 -17.48 -9.98 -0.47
C ILE A 39 -17.91 -10.79 -1.70
N SER A 40 -19.07 -10.49 -2.28
CA SER A 40 -19.59 -11.19 -3.46
C SER A 40 -18.75 -10.94 -4.72
N MET A 41 -18.33 -9.70 -4.97
CA MET A 41 -17.57 -9.33 -6.16
C MET A 41 -16.18 -9.97 -6.21
N PHE A 42 -15.54 -10.13 -5.05
CA PHE A 42 -14.19 -10.72 -4.96
C PHE A 42 -14.17 -12.18 -4.49
N GLY A 43 -15.35 -12.78 -4.21
CA GLY A 43 -15.45 -14.14 -3.71
C GLY A 43 -14.75 -14.34 -2.36
N TRP A 44 -14.76 -13.32 -1.51
CA TRP A 44 -14.19 -13.43 -0.15
C TRP A 44 -15.10 -14.27 0.75
N PRO A 45 -14.55 -14.96 1.75
CA PRO A 45 -15.36 -15.59 2.77
C PRO A 45 -16.03 -14.51 3.64
N ASP A 46 -17.06 -14.89 4.38
CA ASP A 46 -17.70 -14.00 5.36
C ASP A 46 -16.66 -13.46 6.33
N GLN A 47 -16.70 -12.14 6.54
CA GLN A 47 -15.77 -11.43 7.40
C GLN A 47 -16.48 -10.98 8.68
N ASP A 48 -15.78 -11.05 9.80
CA ASP A 48 -16.22 -10.36 11.01
C ASP A 48 -16.37 -8.85 10.72
N PRO A 49 -17.56 -8.25 10.94
CA PRO A 49 -17.81 -6.86 10.58
C PRO A 49 -16.86 -5.85 11.25
N ILE A 50 -16.40 -6.15 12.47
CA ILE A 50 -15.49 -5.27 13.21
C ILE A 50 -14.10 -5.28 12.56
N THR A 51 -13.56 -6.47 12.31
CA THR A 51 -12.25 -6.66 11.65
C THR A 51 -12.24 -6.11 10.23
N PHE A 52 -13.34 -6.31 9.48
CA PHE A 52 -13.49 -5.80 8.13
C PHE A 52 -13.59 -4.27 8.12
N GLY A 53 -14.36 -3.68 9.04
CA GLY A 53 -14.43 -2.23 9.24
C GLY A 53 -13.08 -1.60 9.62
N ILE A 54 -12.27 -2.27 10.45
CA ILE A 54 -10.89 -1.83 10.75
C ILE A 54 -10.05 -1.83 9.47
N THR A 55 -10.12 -2.89 8.66
CA THR A 55 -9.39 -2.96 7.39
C THR A 55 -9.79 -1.83 6.44
N GLY A 56 -11.10 -1.61 6.26
CA GLY A 56 -11.62 -0.56 5.42
C GLY A 56 -11.22 0.85 5.89
N SER A 57 -11.26 1.10 7.20
CA SER A 57 -10.91 2.42 7.77
C SER A 57 -9.42 2.72 7.65
N VAL A 58 -8.55 1.73 7.85
CA VAL A 58 -7.10 1.87 7.62
C VAL A 58 -6.80 2.16 6.14
N TYR A 59 -7.49 1.50 5.21
CA TYR A 59 -7.32 1.76 3.78
C TYR A 59 -7.75 3.17 3.37
N ILE A 60 -8.88 3.65 3.91
CA ILE A 60 -9.31 5.05 3.72
C ILE A 60 -8.27 6.01 4.30
N ALA A 61 -7.76 5.75 5.51
CA ALA A 61 -6.76 6.60 6.15
C ALA A 61 -5.49 6.70 5.31
N PHE A 62 -5.02 5.59 4.73
CA PHE A 62 -3.90 5.61 3.78
C PHE A 62 -4.19 6.47 2.56
N GLY A 63 -5.37 6.33 1.96
CA GLY A 63 -5.77 7.13 0.81
C GLY A 63 -5.79 8.62 1.12
N ILE A 64 -6.41 9.01 2.24
CA ILE A 64 -6.47 10.41 2.69
C ILE A 64 -5.07 10.97 2.97
N LEU A 65 -4.24 10.22 3.70
CA LEU A 65 -2.89 10.66 4.03
C LEU A 65 -2.03 10.83 2.76
N ALA A 66 -2.18 9.94 1.77
CA ALA A 66 -1.46 10.01 0.51
C ALA A 66 -1.83 11.26 -0.33
N ILE A 67 -3.01 11.87 -0.14
CA ILE A 67 -3.35 13.16 -0.77
C ILE A 67 -2.37 14.25 -0.34
N PHE A 68 -1.99 14.29 0.93
CA PHE A 68 -1.00 15.27 1.41
C PHE A 68 0.39 15.01 0.80
N GLY A 69 0.70 13.75 0.48
CA GLY A 69 1.93 13.39 -0.22
C GLY A 69 2.08 14.00 -1.60
N LEU A 70 0.98 14.31 -2.30
CA LEU A 70 1.05 15.01 -3.58
C LEU A 70 1.50 16.48 -3.44
N ARG A 71 1.35 17.09 -2.26
CA ARG A 71 1.82 18.45 -1.98
C ARG A 71 3.32 18.47 -1.69
N ASP A 72 3.81 17.47 -0.96
CA ASP A 72 5.22 17.31 -0.64
C ASP A 72 5.61 15.83 -0.63
N LEU A 73 6.21 15.38 -1.75
CA LEU A 73 6.48 13.96 -2.00
C LEU A 73 7.48 13.37 -1.00
N ILE A 74 8.42 14.18 -0.52
CA ILE A 74 9.53 13.71 0.32
C ILE A 74 9.11 13.76 1.80
N LYS A 75 8.43 14.82 2.24
CA LYS A 75 7.99 14.95 3.63
C LYS A 75 7.00 13.85 4.04
N PHE A 76 6.21 13.36 3.09
CA PHE A 76 5.19 12.32 3.32
C PHE A 76 5.66 10.92 2.94
N LEU A 77 6.94 10.74 2.61
CA LEU A 77 7.54 9.45 2.28
C LEU A 77 7.30 8.35 3.35
N PRO A 78 7.18 8.66 4.66
CA PRO A 78 6.77 7.68 5.66
C PRO A 78 5.47 6.94 5.34
N ILE A 79 4.53 7.52 4.57
CA ILE A 79 3.30 6.84 4.16
C ILE A 79 3.59 5.70 3.18
N LEU A 80 4.44 5.95 2.18
CA LEU A 80 4.84 4.91 1.21
C LEU A 80 5.72 3.86 1.88
N LEU A 81 6.59 4.25 2.82
CA LEU A 81 7.35 3.30 3.63
C LEU A 81 6.41 2.42 4.47
N LEU A 82 5.41 3.00 5.11
CA LEU A 82 4.41 2.25 5.87
C LEU A 82 3.67 1.25 4.98
N GLN A 83 3.27 1.67 3.76
CA GLN A 83 2.66 0.77 2.77
C GLN A 83 3.58 -0.38 2.37
N LEU A 84 4.85 -0.11 2.11
CA LEU A 84 5.85 -1.10 1.76
C LEU A 84 6.02 -2.14 2.88
N PHE A 85 6.28 -1.67 4.10
CA PHE A 85 6.49 -2.56 5.25
C PHE A 85 5.24 -3.34 5.62
N TYR A 86 4.07 -2.71 5.63
CA TYR A 86 2.79 -3.39 5.84
C TYR A 86 2.63 -4.57 4.88
N LYS A 87 2.89 -4.36 3.59
CA LYS A 87 2.70 -5.40 2.57
C LYS A 87 3.76 -6.49 2.65
N ILE A 88 5.01 -6.15 2.97
CA ILE A 88 6.06 -7.14 3.23
C ILE A 88 5.68 -8.00 4.43
N ILE A 89 5.26 -7.39 5.54
CA ILE A 89 4.83 -8.11 6.76
C ILE A 89 3.64 -9.01 6.44
N TRP A 90 2.64 -8.51 5.71
CA TRP A 90 1.48 -9.31 5.29
C TRP A 90 1.89 -10.48 4.39
N PHE A 91 2.77 -10.24 3.41
CA PHE A 91 3.22 -11.30 2.50
C PHE A 91 3.97 -12.41 3.25
N ILE A 92 4.89 -12.03 4.16
CA ILE A 92 5.68 -12.99 4.94
C ILE A 92 4.81 -13.69 6.00
N GLY A 93 3.98 -12.94 6.71
CA GLY A 93 3.19 -13.46 7.83
C GLY A 93 1.93 -14.21 7.44
N VAL A 94 1.39 -13.96 6.23
CA VAL A 94 0.12 -14.55 5.77
C VAL A 94 0.35 -15.44 4.55
N ILE A 95 0.94 -14.91 3.48
CA ILE A 95 1.01 -15.63 2.19
C ILE A 95 2.02 -16.77 2.22
N ILE A 96 3.21 -16.55 2.77
CA ILE A 96 4.23 -17.62 2.83
C ILE A 96 3.72 -18.85 3.60
N PRO A 97 3.13 -18.72 4.81
CA PRO A 97 2.53 -19.86 5.51
C PRO A 97 1.45 -20.59 4.70
N LEU A 98 0.53 -19.85 4.07
CA LEU A 98 -0.54 -20.45 3.24
C LEU A 98 0.02 -21.24 2.04
N LEU A 99 1.09 -20.73 1.41
CA LEU A 99 1.78 -21.43 0.33
C LEU A 99 2.48 -22.71 0.81
N ILE A 100 3.10 -22.69 2.00
CA ILE A 100 3.79 -23.85 2.57
C ILE A 100 2.79 -24.97 2.91
N ILE A 101 1.64 -24.62 3.46
CA ILE A 101 0.59 -25.59 3.85
C ILE A 101 -0.20 -26.09 2.62
N GLY A 102 -0.10 -25.39 1.48
CA GLY A 102 -0.81 -25.74 0.24
C GLY A 102 -2.27 -25.28 0.22
N GLU A 103 -2.69 -24.48 1.20
CA GLU A 103 -4.05 -23.95 1.33
C GLU A 103 -4.12 -22.51 0.78
N PHE A 104 -3.66 -22.30 -0.45
CA PHE A 104 -3.68 -20.97 -1.05
C PHE A 104 -5.04 -20.68 -1.72
N PRO A 105 -5.87 -19.77 -1.17
CA PRO A 105 -7.19 -19.53 -1.73
C PRO A 105 -7.12 -18.73 -3.03
N SER A 106 -7.94 -19.09 -4.01
CA SER A 106 -7.96 -18.44 -5.32
C SER A 106 -8.33 -16.95 -5.25
N TYR A 107 -9.21 -16.55 -4.33
CA TYR A 107 -9.59 -15.14 -4.14
C TYR A 107 -8.40 -14.26 -3.68
N ALA A 108 -7.36 -14.84 -3.08
CA ALA A 108 -6.19 -14.09 -2.64
C ALA A 108 -5.25 -13.71 -3.78
N ILE A 109 -5.33 -14.36 -4.95
CA ILE A 109 -4.45 -14.10 -6.10
C ILE A 109 -4.46 -12.61 -6.47
N LEU A 110 -5.65 -12.01 -6.57
CA LEU A 110 -5.77 -10.61 -6.96
C LEU A 110 -5.11 -9.68 -5.93
N ILE A 111 -5.34 -9.92 -4.63
CA ILE A 111 -4.76 -9.13 -3.54
C ILE A 111 -3.24 -9.28 -3.54
N VAL A 112 -2.72 -10.49 -3.73
CA VAL A 112 -1.29 -10.76 -3.85
C VAL A 112 -0.68 -9.98 -5.01
N VAL A 113 -1.29 -10.02 -6.20
CA VAL A 113 -0.81 -9.29 -7.37
C VAL A 113 -0.79 -7.78 -7.09
N ILE A 114 -1.88 -7.23 -6.55
CA ILE A 114 -1.94 -5.80 -6.19
C ILE A 114 -0.82 -5.48 -5.19
N PHE A 115 -0.62 -6.29 -4.15
CA PHE A 115 0.40 -6.01 -3.13
C PHE A 115 1.82 -6.10 -3.69
N LEU A 116 2.09 -7.03 -4.60
CA LEU A 116 3.37 -7.11 -5.31
C LEU A 116 3.62 -5.86 -6.15
N THR A 117 2.60 -5.29 -6.82
CA THR A 117 2.77 -4.03 -7.57
C THR A 117 3.17 -2.87 -6.66
N TYR A 118 2.62 -2.81 -5.44
CA TYR A 118 3.04 -1.83 -4.44
C TYR A 118 4.48 -2.06 -3.98
N ILE A 119 4.83 -3.29 -3.58
CA ILE A 119 6.18 -3.61 -3.10
C ILE A 119 7.22 -3.22 -4.16
N ILE A 120 7.01 -3.64 -5.41
CA ILE A 120 7.93 -3.34 -6.51
C ILE A 120 7.93 -1.83 -6.80
N GLY A 121 6.75 -1.20 -6.89
CA GLY A 121 6.63 0.23 -7.16
C GLY A 121 7.33 1.11 -6.12
N ASP A 122 7.11 0.81 -4.83
CA ASP A 122 7.72 1.53 -3.71
C ASP A 122 9.23 1.32 -3.68
N LEU A 123 9.73 0.09 -3.89
CA LEU A 123 11.17 -0.19 -3.95
C LEU A 123 11.89 0.59 -5.06
N ILE A 124 11.22 0.82 -6.19
CA ILE A 124 11.79 1.59 -7.31
C ILE A 124 11.67 3.11 -7.04
N ALA A 125 10.50 3.56 -6.56
CA ALA A 125 10.19 4.98 -6.40
C ALA A 125 10.93 5.61 -5.22
N ILE A 126 11.00 4.93 -4.07
CA ILE A 126 11.53 5.47 -2.81
C ILE A 126 13.04 5.72 -2.95
N PRO A 127 13.51 6.96 -2.70
CA PRO A 127 14.93 7.27 -2.67
C PRO A 127 15.53 6.88 -1.30
N PHE A 128 15.77 5.59 -1.07
CA PHE A 128 16.26 5.08 0.23
C PHE A 128 17.50 5.80 0.77
N LYS A 129 18.42 6.22 -0.10
CA LYS A 129 19.60 7.01 0.31
C LYS A 129 19.22 8.31 1.04
N LEU A 130 18.13 8.97 0.61
CA LEU A 130 17.63 10.19 1.24
C LEU A 130 16.94 9.90 2.58
N VAL A 131 16.20 8.77 2.66
CA VAL A 131 15.57 8.32 3.90
C VAL A 131 16.62 8.14 5.00
N PHE A 132 17.75 7.50 4.66
CA PHE A 132 18.83 7.23 5.62
C PHE A 132 19.83 8.38 5.80
N SER A 133 19.73 9.48 5.04
CA SER A 133 20.59 10.66 5.24
C SER A 133 20.00 11.69 6.21
N ILE A 134 18.70 11.64 6.45
CA ILE A 134 18.01 12.55 7.39
C ILE A 134 18.49 12.29 8.84
N SER A 135 19.00 11.09 9.15
CA SER A 135 19.52 10.74 10.49
C SER A 135 20.92 11.25 10.81
N THR A 136 21.60 11.91 9.88
CA THR A 136 23.01 12.34 10.05
C THR A 136 23.22 13.86 10.13
N GLN A 137 22.16 14.66 10.16
CA GLN A 137 22.26 16.13 10.25
C GLN A 137 21.95 16.70 11.63
N ASP A 138 21.63 15.86 12.62
CA ASP A 138 21.29 16.26 13.99
C ASP A 138 22.29 15.71 15.06
N GLU A 139 23.52 15.34 14.66
CA GLU A 139 24.64 15.03 15.58
C GLU A 139 25.77 16.05 15.48
#